data_AF-A0A957QUF8-F1
#
_entry.id   AF-A0A957QUF8-F1
#
_cell.length_a   1.000
_cell.length_b   1.000
_cell.length_c   1.000
_cell.angle_alpha   90.00
_cell.angle_beta   90.00
_cell.angle_gamma   90.00
#
_symmetry.space_group_name_H-M   'P 1'
#
loop_
_entity.id
_entity.type
_entity.pdbx_description
1 polymer ?
#
loop_
_entity_poly.entity_id
_entity_poly.type
_entity_poly.pdbx_seq_one_letter_code
_entity_poly.pdbx_strand_id
1 'polypeptide(L)'
;VETRERTQIVEALVELLRDPVYQVAISAVIGLETLEADSAIAALEAYARGKVRQEAVVARRAVDRLRKKGERAGQIPQKELEDLRNQVRRLEGEVARMKA
;
A
#
# COMPACT_ATOMS: atom_id res chain seq x y z
N VAL A 1 9.22 -9.59 0.18
CA VAL A 1 9.25 -10.30 1.48
C VAL A 1 9.39 -9.23 2.53
N GLU A 2 8.33 -8.98 3.31
CA GLU A 2 8.38 -8.04 4.41
C GLU A 2 9.38 -8.57 5.46
N THR A 3 10.42 -7.81 5.78
CA THR A 3 11.39 -8.22 6.79
C THR A 3 10.75 -8.11 8.17
N ARG A 4 11.04 -9.05 9.08
CA ARG A 4 10.50 -9.05 10.46
C ARG A 4 10.68 -7.70 11.16
N GLU A 5 11.80 -7.05 10.92
CA GLU A 5 12.11 -5.71 11.42
C GLU A 5 11.13 -4.64 10.89
N ARG A 6 10.78 -4.68 9.61
CA ARG A 6 9.80 -3.75 9.03
C ARG A 6 8.44 -3.90 9.70
N THR A 7 7.99 -5.13 9.90
CA THR A 7 6.71 -5.40 10.58
C THR A 7 6.71 -4.83 12.00
N GLN A 8 7.79 -5.05 12.76
CA GLN A 8 7.93 -4.50 14.11
C GLN A 8 7.93 -2.96 14.13
N ILE A 9 8.60 -2.33 13.16
CA ILE A 9 8.59 -0.86 13.03
C ILE A 9 7.17 -0.35 12.73
N VAL A 10 6.45 -1.01 11.82
CA VAL A 10 5.06 -0.64 11.49
C VAL A 10 4.16 -0.80 12.71
N GLU A 11 4.27 -1.89 13.45
CA GLU A 11 3.51 -2.12 14.69
C GLU A 11 3.79 -1.04 15.74
N ALA A 12 5.06 -0.70 15.99
CA ALA A 12 5.44 0.36 16.92
C ALA A 12 4.88 1.72 16.50
N LEU A 13 4.94 2.06 15.20
CA LEU A 13 4.35 3.30 14.69
C LEU A 13 2.82 3.32 14.84
N VAL A 14 2.15 2.18 14.67
CA VAL A 14 0.70 2.06 14.90
C VAL A 14 0.35 2.32 16.37
N GLU A 15 1.17 1.86 17.31
CA GLU A 15 0.99 2.16 18.73
C GLU A 15 1.13 3.66 19.03
N LEU A 16 2.13 4.32 18.43
CA LEU A 16 2.39 5.75 18.60
C LEU A 16 1.27 6.67 18.06
N LEU A 17 0.34 6.16 17.24
CA LEU A 17 -0.87 6.91 16.87
C LEU A 17 -1.76 7.24 18.07
N ARG A 18 -1.63 6.48 19.17
CA ARG A 18 -2.38 6.71 20.41
C ARG A 18 -1.66 7.63 21.39
N ASP A 19 -0.47 8.11 21.05
CA ASP A 19 0.32 8.96 21.93
C ASP A 19 -0.41 10.29 22.21
N PRO A 20 -0.45 10.75 23.47
CA PRO A 20 -1.09 12.02 23.82
C PRO A 20 -0.37 13.24 23.23
N VAL A 21 0.92 13.13 22.92
CA VAL A 21 1.71 14.18 22.31
C VAL A 21 1.40 14.23 20.82
N TYR A 22 0.75 15.31 20.39
CA TYR A 22 0.37 15.55 19.00
C TYR A 22 1.52 15.31 18.00
N GLN A 23 2.72 15.81 18.32
CA GLN A 23 3.87 15.68 17.43
C GLN A 23 4.27 14.21 17.22
N VAL A 24 4.19 13.38 18.26
CA VAL A 24 4.51 11.95 18.18
C VAL A 24 3.51 11.23 17.28
N ALA A 25 2.21 11.47 17.49
CA ALA A 25 1.16 10.86 16.67
C ALA A 25 1.25 11.28 15.20
N ILE A 26 1.57 12.53 14.90
CA ILE A 26 1.77 13.01 13.52
C ILE A 26 3.03 12.41 12.88
N SER A 27 4.14 12.38 13.61
CA SER A 27 5.36 11.71 13.14
C SER A 27 5.11 10.23 12.83
N ALA A 28 4.27 9.56 13.62
CA ALA A 28 3.85 8.19 13.36
C ALA A 28 3.04 8.06 12.06
N VAL A 29 2.07 8.96 11.81
CA VAL A 29 1.34 9.00 10.52
C VAL A 29 2.29 9.16 9.33
N ILE A 30 3.24 10.08 9.42
CA ILE A 30 4.22 10.35 8.35
C ILE A 30 5.15 9.15 8.15
N GLY A 31 5.59 8.50 9.24
CA GLY A 31 6.42 7.31 9.20
C GLY A 31 5.72 6.15 8.48
N LEU A 32 4.46 5.89 8.84
CA LEU A 32 3.64 4.85 8.21
C LEU A 32 3.43 5.11 6.71
N GLU A 33 3.23 6.37 6.32
CA GLU A 33 3.11 6.74 4.92
C GLU A 33 4.42 6.56 4.15
N THR A 34 5.54 6.98 4.74
CA THR A 34 6.88 6.90 4.13
C THR A 34 7.30 5.45 3.93
N LEU A 35 6.94 4.58 4.86
CA LEU A 35 7.19 3.14 4.76
C LEU A 35 6.25 2.44 3.77
N GLU A 36 5.22 3.13 3.25
CA GLU A 36 4.19 2.53 2.40
C GLU A 36 3.51 1.35 3.11
N ALA A 37 3.13 1.56 4.38
CA ALA A 37 2.55 0.53 5.23
C ALA A 37 1.04 0.38 5.00
N ASP A 38 0.66 -0.30 3.92
CA ASP A 38 -0.76 -0.55 3.58
C ASP A 38 -1.53 -1.29 4.70
N SER A 39 -0.84 -2.15 5.45
CA SER A 39 -1.39 -2.84 6.63
C SER A 39 -1.85 -1.87 7.74
N ALA A 40 -1.31 -0.65 7.79
CA ALA A 40 -1.67 0.36 8.78
C ALA A 40 -2.88 1.23 8.38
N ILE A 41 -3.45 1.05 7.18
CA ILE A 41 -4.59 1.87 6.69
C ILE A 41 -5.75 1.86 7.69
N ALA A 42 -6.14 0.70 8.20
CA ALA A 42 -7.26 0.59 9.15
C ALA A 42 -6.98 1.36 10.47
N ALA A 43 -5.73 1.35 10.93
CA ALA A 43 -5.32 2.08 12.14
C ALA A 43 -5.32 3.59 11.91
N LEU A 44 -4.84 4.05 10.75
CA LEU A 44 -4.89 5.46 10.35
C LEU A 44 -6.33 5.98 10.22
N GLU A 45 -7.25 5.17 9.68
CA GLU A 45 -8.67 5.52 9.61
C GLU A 45 -9.30 5.59 11.01
N ALA A 46 -8.97 4.66 11.90
CA ALA A 46 -9.44 4.68 13.28
C ALA A 46 -8.94 5.93 14.02
N TYR A 47 -7.66 6.25 13.87
CA TYR A 47 -7.07 7.49 14.40
C TYR A 47 -7.79 8.72 13.84
N ALA A 48 -8.04 8.77 12.53
CA ALA A 48 -8.72 9.91 11.91
C ALA A 48 -10.17 10.11 12.39
N ARG A 49 -10.89 9.02 12.73
CA ARG A 49 -12.26 9.11 13.28
C ARG A 49 -12.30 9.71 14.68
N GLY A 50 -11.27 9.48 15.49
CA GLY A 50 -11.17 10.00 16.86
C GLY A 50 -10.73 11.45 16.96
N LYS A 51 -10.45 12.12 15.84
CA LYS A 51 -9.88 13.47 15.80
C LYS A 51 -10.81 14.44 15.08
N VAL A 52 -10.83 15.70 15.53
CA VAL A 52 -11.82 16.70 15.10
C VAL A 52 -11.25 17.73 14.12
N ARG A 53 -9.92 17.84 14.01
CA ARG A 53 -9.24 18.93 13.28
C ARG A 53 -8.16 18.42 12.32
N GLN A 54 -7.00 19.08 12.33
CA GLN A 54 -5.90 18.86 11.37
C GLN A 54 -5.36 17.42 11.42
N GLU A 55 -5.39 16.77 12.58
CA GLU A 55 -4.95 15.38 12.75
C GLU A 55 -5.74 14.42 11.84
N ALA A 56 -7.06 14.60 11.78
CA ALA A 56 -7.92 13.80 10.93
C ALA A 56 -7.62 14.03 9.45
N VAL A 57 -7.32 15.27 9.05
CA VAL A 57 -6.98 15.62 7.67
C VAL A 57 -5.65 14.99 7.26
N VAL A 58 -4.62 15.07 8.12
CA VAL A 58 -3.30 14.50 7.84
C VAL A 58 -3.41 12.98 7.68
N ALA A 59 -4.09 12.30 8.60
CA ALA A 59 -4.26 10.85 8.54
C ALA A 59 -5.10 10.39 7.33
N ARG A 60 -6.19 11.10 7.00
CA ARG A 60 -6.99 10.79 5.78
C ARG A 60 -6.16 10.94 4.51
N ARG A 61 -5.36 12.01 4.40
CA ARG A 61 -4.47 12.20 3.25
C ARG A 61 -3.41 11.11 3.14
N ALA A 62 -2.87 10.64 4.26
CA ALA A 62 -1.95 9.51 4.28
C ALA A 62 -2.63 8.24 3.76
N VAL A 63 -3.85 7.94 4.22
CA VAL A 63 -4.66 6.81 3.72
C VAL A 63 -4.90 6.90 2.21
N ASP A 64 -5.32 8.07 1.71
CA ASP A 64 -5.56 8.27 0.28
C ASP A 64 -4.29 8.03 -0.56
N ARG A 65 -3.13 8.47 -0.06
CA ARG A 65 -1.84 8.27 -0.73
C ARG A 65 -1.38 6.81 -0.70
N LEU A 66 -1.57 6.11 0.42
CA LEU A 66 -1.27 4.68 0.54
C LEU A 66 -2.13 3.87 -0.44
N ARG A 67 -3.45 4.10 -0.47
CA ARG A 67 -4.37 3.45 -1.42
C ARG A 67 -3.96 3.69 -2.88
N LYS A 68 -3.68 4.95 -3.24
CA LYS A 68 -3.25 5.31 -4.60
C LYS A 68 -1.92 4.66 -4.99
N LYS A 69 -1.00 4.48 -4.05
CA LYS A 69 0.27 3.78 -4.29
C LYS A 69 0.05 2.27 -4.45
N GLY A 70 -0.77 1.65 -3.61
CA GLY A 70 -1.16 0.24 -3.76
C GLY A 70 -1.82 -0.05 -5.11
N GLU A 71 -2.71 0.84 -5.57
CA GLU A 71 -3.31 0.75 -6.91
C GLU A 71 -2.27 0.82 -8.04
N ARG A 72 -1.25 1.68 -7.92
CA ARG A 72 -0.14 1.77 -8.89
C ARG A 72 0.75 0.54 -8.90
N ALA A 73 0.99 -0.08 -7.74
CA ALA A 73 1.73 -1.33 -7.64
C ALA A 73 0.96 -2.53 -8.22
N GLY A 74 -0.38 -2.51 -8.15
CA GLY A 74 -1.26 -3.53 -8.72
C GLY A 74 -1.59 -3.37 -10.20
N GLN A 75 -1.34 -2.18 -10.79
CA GLN A 75 -1.44 -1.98 -12.23
C GLN A 75 -0.20 -2.58 -12.90
N ILE A 76 -0.29 -3.84 -13.31
CA ILE A 76 0.62 -4.39 -14.32
C ILE A 76 0.57 -3.41 -15.51
N PRO A 77 1.71 -2.87 -15.97
CA PRO A 77 1.74 -1.98 -17.12
C PRO A 77 0.94 -2.61 -18.26
N GLN A 78 -0.02 -1.89 -18.84
CA GLN A 78 -0.88 -2.44 -19.90
C GLN A 78 -0.08 -3.10 -21.02
N LYS A 79 1.11 -2.57 -21.28
CA LYS A 79 2.10 -3.11 -22.21
C LYS A 79 2.59 -4.51 -21.83
N GLU A 80 2.89 -4.78 -20.57
CA GLU A 80 3.31 -6.11 -20.09
C GLU A 80 2.16 -7.13 -20.19
N LEU A 81 0.92 -6.72 -19.92
CA LEU A 81 -0.27 -7.57 -20.14
C LEU A 81 -0.49 -7.89 -21.62
N GLU A 82 -0.27 -6.90 -22.48
CA GLU A 82 -0.38 -7.06 -23.93
C GLU A 82 0.72 -8.01 -24.46
N ASP A 83 1.95 -7.84 -23.98
CA ASP A 83 3.08 -8.70 -24.31
C ASP A 83 2.85 -10.14 -23.83
N LEU A 84 2.32 -10.33 -22.60
CA LEU A 84 1.96 -11.67 -22.09
C LEU A 84 0.87 -12.31 -22.95
N ARG A 85 -0.18 -11.57 -23.32
CA ARG A 85 -1.26 -12.06 -24.18
C ARG A 85 -0.75 -12.47 -25.56
N ASN A 86 0.22 -11.73 -26.09
CA ASN A 86 0.85 -12.05 -27.38
C ASN A 86 1.73 -13.30 -27.28
N GLN A 87 2.47 -13.48 -26.17
CA GLN A 87 3.23 -14.70 -25.91
C GLN A 87 2.32 -15.94 -25.79
N VAL A 88 1.22 -15.85 -25.05
CA VAL A 88 0.24 -16.94 -24.93
C VAL A 88 -0.32 -17.33 -26.30
N ARG A 89 -0.76 -16.36 -27.12
CA ARG A 89 -1.25 -16.63 -28.49
C ARG A 89 -0.20 -17.32 -29.37
N ARG A 90 1.07 -16.95 -29.22
CA ARG A 90 2.16 -17.55 -30.00
C ARG A 90 2.42 -19.00 -29.59
N LEU A 91 2.44 -19.26 -28.28
CA LEU A 91 2.58 -20.61 -27.72
C LEU A 91 1.42 -21.51 -28.10
N GLU A 92 0.18 -21.01 -28.05
CA GLU A 92 -1.00 -21.72 -28.52
C GLU A 92 -0.87 -22.12 -30.00
N GLY A 93 -0.38 -21.21 -30.85
CA GLY A 93 -0.14 -21.48 -32.27
C GLY A 93 1.01 -22.44 -32.55
N GLU A 94 2.00 -22.56 -31.67
CA GLU A 94 3.09 -23.55 -31.77
C GLU A 94 2.61 -24.93 -31.31
N VAL A 95 1.86 -25.00 -30.22
CA VAL A 95 1.25 -26.24 -29.73
C VAL A 95 0.25 -26.81 -30.74
N ALA A 96 -0.56 -25.95 -31.37
CA ALA A 96 -1.49 -26.38 -32.41
C ALA A 96 -0.75 -27.01 -33.62
N ARG A 97 0.42 -26.47 -33.98
CA ARG A 97 1.26 -26.99 -35.06
C ARG A 97 1.97 -28.30 -34.72
N MET A 98 2.30 -28.52 -33.44
CA MET A 98 2.88 -29.79 -32.98
C MET A 98 1.86 -30.92 -32.82
N LYS A 99 0.57 -30.58 -32.69
CA LYS A 99 -0.52 -31.54 -32.52
C LYS A 99 -1.21 -31.93 -33.84
N ALA A 100 -0.84 -31.29 -34.96
CA ALA A 100 -1.31 -31.61 -36.31
C ALA A 100 -0.29 -32.52 -37.01
#